data_AF-E4U8K6-F1
#
_entry.id   AF-E4U8K6-F1
#
_cell.length_a   1.000
_cell.length_b   1.000
_cell.length_c   1.000
_cell.angle_alpha   90.00
_cell.angle_beta   90.00
_cell.angle_gamma   90.00
#
_symmetry.space_group_name_H-M   'P 1'
#
loop_
_entity.id
_entity.type
_entity.pdbx_description
1 polymer ?
#
loop_
_entity_poly.entity_id
_entity_poly.type
_entity_poly.pdbx_seq_one_letter_code
_entity_poly.pdbx_strand_id
1 'polypeptide(L)'
;MSPKTVLDDARKVLQALDYEVWENEDGLEAERRQVGLVYRVYYAPSGDLKLEKVRSKPEEVREALLADHHGQFVRQEEVRESFFTVCKPGELLELLKAWEA
;
A
#
# COMPACT_ATOMS: atom_id res chain seq x y z
N MET A 1 -3.15 -17.51 -20.44
CA MET A 1 -3.14 -17.81 -19.00
C MET A 1 -4.52 -17.48 -18.47
N SER A 2 -5.12 -18.29 -17.59
CA SER A 2 -6.44 -17.95 -17.06
C SER A 2 -6.31 -16.78 -16.07
N PRO A 3 -7.33 -15.91 -15.93
CA PRO A 3 -7.34 -14.84 -14.92
C PRO A 3 -7.02 -15.35 -13.52
N LYS A 4 -7.57 -16.52 -13.16
CA LYS A 4 -7.31 -17.20 -11.89
C LYS A 4 -5.83 -17.53 -11.69
N THR A 5 -5.17 -18.09 -12.70
CA THR A 5 -3.73 -18.41 -12.64
C THR A 5 -2.88 -17.16 -12.45
N VAL A 6 -3.25 -16.06 -13.12
CA VAL A 6 -2.56 -14.77 -12.99
C VAL A 6 -2.62 -14.25 -11.55
N LEU A 7 -3.80 -14.29 -10.94
CA LEU A 7 -3.97 -13.88 -9.54
C LEU A 7 -3.28 -14.85 -8.56
N ASP A 8 -3.37 -16.17 -8.77
CA ASP A 8 -2.72 -17.15 -7.90
C ASP A 8 -1.20 -16.94 -7.86
N ASP A 9 -0.57 -16.63 -8.99
CA ASP A 9 0.87 -16.37 -9.05
C ASP A 9 1.24 -15.02 -8.43
N ALA A 10 0.45 -13.96 -8.67
CA ALA A 10 0.65 -12.67 -8.00
C ALA A 10 0.49 -12.78 -6.48
N ARG A 11 -0.50 -13.53 -6.00
CA ARG A 11 -0.72 -13.79 -4.56
C ARG A 11 0.50 -14.44 -3.92
N LYS A 12 1.11 -15.44 -4.56
CA LYS A 12 2.33 -16.09 -4.04
C LYS A 12 3.49 -15.11 -3.92
N VAL A 13 3.67 -14.23 -4.92
CA VAL A 13 4.71 -13.19 -4.89
C VAL A 13 4.49 -12.23 -3.72
N LEU A 14 3.27 -11.75 -3.53
CA LEU A 14 2.91 -10.84 -2.44
C LEU A 14 3.12 -11.48 -1.06
N GLN A 15 2.65 -12.71 -0.89
CA GLN A 15 2.83 -13.47 0.36
C GLN A 15 4.30 -13.76 0.66
N ALA A 16 5.14 -14.00 -0.36
CA ALA A 16 6.58 -14.19 -0.19
C ALA A 16 7.32 -12.92 0.27
N LEU A 17 6.69 -11.75 0.14
CA LEU A 17 7.19 -10.45 0.62
C LEU A 17 6.50 -9.98 1.90
N ASP A 18 5.81 -10.89 2.60
CA ASP A 18 5.08 -10.66 3.85
C ASP A 18 3.93 -9.64 3.75
N TYR A 19 3.29 -9.54 2.57
CA TYR A 19 2.04 -8.80 2.44
C TYR A 19 0.86 -9.62 2.96
N GLU A 20 -0.06 -8.95 3.66
CA GLU A 20 -1.42 -9.45 3.87
C GLU A 20 -2.21 -9.25 2.58
N VAL A 21 -2.87 -10.29 2.07
CA VAL A 21 -3.49 -10.29 0.73
C VAL A 21 -4.98 -10.63 0.81
N TRP A 22 -5.81 -9.76 0.24
CA TRP A 22 -7.24 -9.94 0.04
C TRP A 22 -7.56 -10.03 -1.45
N GLU A 23 -8.63 -10.74 -1.79
CA GLU A 23 -9.15 -10.79 -3.15
C GLU A 23 -10.56 -10.22 -3.16
N ASN A 24 -10.82 -9.40 -4.16
CA ASN A 24 -12.11 -8.74 -4.39
C ASN A 24 -12.50 -8.89 -5.88
N GLU A 25 -13.59 -8.25 -6.29
CA GLU A 25 -14.10 -8.33 -7.66
C GLU A 25 -13.12 -7.76 -8.71
N ASP A 26 -12.22 -6.85 -8.30
CA ASP A 26 -11.28 -6.16 -9.17
C ASP A 26 -9.90 -6.85 -9.24
N GLY A 27 -9.62 -7.81 -8.36
CA GLY A 27 -8.36 -8.56 -8.31
C GLY A 27 -7.83 -8.73 -6.89
N LEU A 28 -6.53 -8.52 -6.71
CA LEU A 28 -5.86 -8.57 -5.42
C LEU A 28 -5.64 -7.18 -4.85
N GLU A 29 -5.93 -7.03 -3.57
CA GLU A 29 -5.45 -5.94 -2.73
C GLU A 29 -4.50 -6.52 -1.69
N ALA A 30 -3.39 -5.85 -1.43
CA ALA A 30 -2.44 -6.30 -0.43
C ALA A 30 -1.81 -5.15 0.33
N GLU A 31 -1.54 -5.34 1.61
CA GLU A 31 -0.93 -4.32 2.48
C GLU A 31 0.24 -4.91 3.25
N ARG A 32 1.32 -4.13 3.38
CA ARG A 32 2.43 -4.43 4.28
C ARG A 32 2.77 -3.20 5.10
N ARG A 33 2.82 -3.37 6.42
CA ARG A 33 3.11 -2.30 7.38
C ARG A 33 4.53 -2.40 7.91
N GLN A 34 5.19 -1.26 7.96
CA GLN A 34 6.46 -1.05 8.65
C GLN A 34 6.34 0.19 9.54
N VAL A 35 7.29 0.42 10.43
CA VAL A 35 7.23 1.54 11.38
C VAL A 35 7.13 2.87 10.62
N GLY A 36 5.98 3.53 10.72
CA GLY A 36 5.69 4.81 10.05
C GLY A 36 5.42 4.72 8.54
N LEU A 37 5.25 3.51 7.99
CA LEU A 37 5.11 3.29 6.55
C LEU A 37 4.09 2.19 6.23
N VAL A 38 3.23 2.45 5.26
CA VAL A 38 2.25 1.49 4.74
C VAL A 38 2.45 1.35 3.23
N TYR A 39 2.74 0.14 2.78
CA TYR A 39 2.76 -0.20 1.36
C TYR A 39 1.44 -0.86 0.99
N ARG A 40 0.82 -0.43 -0.10
CA ARG A 40 -0.38 -1.06 -0.66
C ARG A 40 -0.15 -1.45 -2.10
N VAL A 41 -0.68 -2.61 -2.47
CA VAL A 41 -0.63 -3.15 -3.82
C VAL A 41 -2.05 -3.44 -4.26
N TYR A 42 -2.39 -2.98 -5.46
CA TYR A 42 -3.62 -3.34 -6.14
C TYR A 42 -3.21 -3.98 -7.47
N TYR A 43 -3.64 -5.20 -7.71
CA TYR A 43 -3.26 -5.96 -8.89
C TYR A 43 -4.46 -6.65 -9.53
N ALA A 44 -4.80 -6.23 -10.74
CA ALA A 44 -5.94 -6.76 -11.49
C ALA A 44 -5.54 -7.97 -12.35
N PRO A 45 -6.49 -8.85 -12.73
CA PRO A 45 -6.20 -9.97 -13.64
C PRO A 45 -5.72 -9.53 -15.03
N SER A 46 -6.04 -8.30 -15.43
CA SER A 46 -5.54 -7.64 -16.64
C SER A 46 -4.04 -7.32 -16.60
N GLY A 47 -3.42 -7.37 -15.41
CA GLY A 47 -2.05 -6.95 -15.17
C GLY A 47 -1.90 -5.50 -14.74
N ASP A 48 -3.00 -4.75 -14.59
CA ASP A 48 -2.95 -3.40 -14.04
C ASP A 48 -2.45 -3.45 -12.60
N LEU A 49 -1.37 -2.73 -12.34
CA LEU A 49 -0.69 -2.64 -11.05
C LEU A 49 -0.73 -1.20 -10.57
N LYS A 50 -1.21 -1.01 -9.34
CA LYS A 50 -1.04 0.23 -8.58
C LYS A 50 -0.30 -0.08 -7.29
N LEU A 51 0.75 0.70 -7.04
CA LEU A 51 1.51 0.68 -5.80
C LEU A 51 1.26 2.00 -5.06
N GLU A 52 0.96 1.95 -3.77
CA GLU A 52 0.94 3.12 -2.91
C GLU A 52 1.94 2.96 -1.76
N LYS A 53 2.58 4.06 -1.39
CA LYS A 53 3.46 4.17 -0.23
C LYS A 53 2.97 5.35 0.60
N VAL A 54 2.51 5.09 1.81
CA VAL A 54 2.01 6.10 2.74
C VAL A 54 2.97 6.18 3.92
N ARG A 55 3.58 7.36 4.11
CA ARG A 55 4.50 7.63 5.21
C ARG A 55 3.88 8.66 6.16
N SER A 56 3.79 8.31 7.44
CA SER A 56 3.37 9.26 8.48
C SER A 56 4.57 10.12 8.88
N LYS A 57 4.38 11.45 8.95
CA LYS A 57 5.35 12.35 9.57
C LYS A 57 5.27 12.23 11.09
N PRO A 58 6.32 12.66 11.82
CA PRO A 58 6.26 12.74 13.28
C PRO A 58 5.03 13.49 13.76
N GLU A 59 4.44 12.98 14.83
CA GLU A 59 3.31 13.63 15.49
C GLU A 59 3.75 14.96 16.09
N GLU A 60 2.92 15.98 15.90
CA GLU A 60 3.10 17.29 16.51
C GLU A 60 2.01 17.51 17.54
N VAL A 61 2.39 17.57 18.81
CA VAL A 61 1.49 18.03 19.87
C VAL A 61 1.40 19.54 19.79
N ARG A 62 0.19 20.05 19.63
CA ARG A 62 -0.10 21.47 19.57
C ARG A 62 -1.16 21.83 20.59
N GLU A 63 -1.01 22.98 21.20
CA GLU A 63 -2.09 23.58 21.99
C GLU A 63 -3.06 24.27 21.02
N ALA A 64 -4.35 24.05 21.22
CA ALA A 64 -5.39 24.77 20.51
C ALA A 64 -6.50 25.19 21.46
N LEU A 65 -7.14 26.30 21.08
CA LEU A 65 -8.40 26.72 21.65
C LEU A 65 -9.51 26.23 20.72
N LEU A 66 -10.42 25.41 21.24
CA LEU A 66 -11.61 24.98 20.51
C LEU A 66 -12.84 25.50 21.24
N ALA A 67 -13.48 26.53 20.68
CA ALA A 67 -14.62 27.23 21.29
C ALA A 67 -14.39 27.56 22.78
N ASP A 68 -13.34 28.34 23.06
CA ASP A 68 -12.94 28.81 24.40
C ASP A 68 -12.46 27.72 25.38
N HIS A 69 -12.28 26.48 24.91
CA HIS A 69 -11.67 25.41 25.70
C HIS A 69 -10.21 25.21 25.31
N HIS A 70 -9.32 25.30 26.29
CA HIS A 70 -7.90 24.95 26.11
C HIS A 70 -7.74 23.44 26.06
N GLY A 71 -7.08 22.94 25.01
CA GLY A 71 -6.76 21.53 24.88
C GLY A 71 -5.47 21.32 24.09
N GLN A 72 -4.96 20.09 24.18
CA GLN A 72 -3.88 19.61 23.32
C GLN A 72 -4.50 18.76 22.21
N PHE A 73 -4.03 18.95 20.98
CA PHE A 73 -4.34 18.06 19.88
C PHE A 73 -3.03 17.54 19.27
N VAL A 74 -3.12 16.33 18.71
CA VAL A 74 -2.03 15.73 17.96
C VAL A 74 -2.33 15.94 16.48
N ARG A 75 -1.40 16.59 15.77
CA ARG A 75 -1.43 16.66 14.32
C ARG A 75 -0.50 15.59 13.76
N GLN A 76 -1.04 14.76 12.86
CA GLN A 76 -0.27 13.79 12.10
C GLN A 76 -0.50 14.08 10.61
N GLU A 77 0.60 14.27 9.88
CA GLU A 77 0.55 14.43 8.42
C GLU A 77 0.99 13.14 7.74
N GLU A 78 0.41 12.84 6.59
CA GLU A 78 0.80 11.71 5.76
C GLU A 78 1.31 12.20 4.41
N VAL A 79 2.39 11.58 3.93
CA VAL A 79 2.87 11.71 2.55
C VAL A 79 2.46 10.45 1.81
N ARG A 80 1.72 10.62 0.71
CA ARG A 80 1.30 9.52 -0.15
C ARG A 80 2.00 9.61 -1.49
N GLU A 81 2.64 8.52 -1.88
CA GLU A 81 3.24 8.33 -3.20
C GLU A 81 2.50 7.19 -3.91
N SER A 82 2.28 7.34 -5.21
CA SER A 82 1.57 6.34 -6.01
C SER A 82 2.30 6.09 -7.32
N PHE A 83 2.37 4.82 -7.70
CA PHE A 83 2.94 4.36 -8.96
C PHE A 83 1.94 3.45 -9.68
N PHE A 84 1.84 3.59 -11.00
CA PHE A 84 0.89 2.85 -11.83
C PHE A 84 1.61 2.28 -13.04
N THR A 85 1.38 1.01 -13.34
CA THR A 85 1.91 0.37 -14.54
C THR A 85 1.03 -0.83 -14.91
N VAL A 86 1.30 -1.44 -16.05
CA VAL A 86 0.86 -2.80 -16.36
C VAL A 86 2.07 -3.72 -16.21
N CYS A 87 1.92 -4.85 -15.52
CA CYS A 87 2.98 -5.85 -15.41
C CYS A 87 2.42 -7.28 -15.39
N LYS A 88 3.25 -8.24 -15.78
CA LYS A 88 2.94 -9.67 -15.63
C LYS A 88 3.26 -10.13 -14.19
N PRO A 89 2.66 -11.23 -13.71
CA PRO A 89 2.96 -11.76 -12.37
C PRO A 89 4.45 -12.04 -12.13
N GLY A 90 5.18 -12.47 -13.16
CA GLY A 90 6.61 -12.74 -13.08
C GLY A 90 7.49 -11.49 -12.91
N GLU A 91 6.98 -10.30 -13.20
CA GLU A 91 7.69 -9.02 -13.06
C GLU A 91 7.39 -8.35 -11.70
N LEU A 92 6.32 -8.79 -11.03
CA LEU A 92 5.79 -8.17 -9.81
C LEU A 92 6.82 -8.15 -8.68
N LEU A 93 7.60 -9.23 -8.51
CA LEU A 93 8.61 -9.34 -7.46
C LEU A 93 9.66 -8.23 -7.56
N GLU A 94 10.21 -8.02 -8.75
CA GLU A 94 11.28 -7.05 -8.96
C GLU A 94 10.75 -5.61 -8.93
N LEU A 95 9.52 -5.38 -9.40
CA LEU A 95 8.86 -4.08 -9.27
C LEU A 95 8.60 -3.70 -7.81
N LEU A 96 8.10 -4.64 -6.98
CA LEU A 96 7.86 -4.40 -5.56
C LEU A 96 9.17 -4.10 -4.82
N LYS A 97 10.23 -4.86 -5.07
CA LYS A 97 11.56 -4.57 -4.49
C LYS A 97 12.08 -3.19 -4.89
N ALA A 98 11.93 -2.81 -6.15
CA ALA A 98 12.38 -1.50 -6.64
C ALA A 98 11.56 -0.34 -6.04
N TRP A 99 10.25 -0.54 -5.83
CA TRP A 99 9.37 0.44 -5.21
C TRP A 99 9.62 0.60 -3.70
N GLU A 100 9.98 -0.49 -3.04
CA GLU A 100 10.20 -0.51 -1.59
C GLU A 100 11.56 0.04 -1.15
N ALA A 101 12.56 0.01 -2.04
CA ALA A 101 13.92 0.51 -1.81
C ALA A 101 13.96 2.02 -1.46
#